data_AF-A0A947VQQ4-F1
#
_entry.id   AF-A0A947VQQ4-F1
#
_cell.length_a   1.000
_cell.length_b   1.000
_cell.length_c   1.000
_cell.angle_alpha   90.00
_cell.angle_beta   90.00
_cell.angle_gamma   90.00
#
_symmetry.space_group_name_H-M   'P 1'
#
loop_
_entity.id
_entity.type
_entity.pdbx_description
1 polymer ?
#
loop_
_entity_poly.entity_id
_entity_poly.type
_entity_poly.pdbx_seq_one_letter_code
_entity_poly.pdbx_strand_id
1 'polypeptide(L)'
;MRRTYRYFALAGVELARYFAIVYAAGPFIAVLTSGTQVIRLVAAPNVVFAVAFFFLGVDRERYAAYRPLIVVCKAVALFSSVIALPRLFGLGGSEPSKPAAYAVLAIAAWDAISAAIVLLSREEPPVARGLADGEPERVELE
;
A
#
# COMPACT_ATOMS: atom_id res chain seq x y z
N MET A 1 19.14 -5.75 -8.68
CA MET A 1 18.11 -6.59 -9.34
C MET A 1 17.19 -7.35 -8.36
N ARG A 2 17.69 -8.15 -7.40
CA ARG A 2 16.83 -8.94 -6.47
C ARG A 2 15.78 -8.12 -5.67
N ARG A 3 16.08 -6.85 -5.33
CA ARG A 3 15.16 -5.97 -4.58
C ARG A 3 14.00 -5.46 -5.44
N THR A 4 14.20 -5.33 -6.75
CA THR A 4 13.23 -4.80 -7.72
C THR A 4 12.03 -5.75 -7.92
N TYR A 5 12.30 -7.06 -8.01
CA TYR A 5 11.25 -8.09 -8.15
C TYR A 5 10.25 -8.11 -6.98
N ARG A 6 10.68 -7.71 -5.77
CA ARG A 6 9.80 -7.66 -4.60
C ARG A 6 8.69 -6.63 -4.79
N TYR A 7 8.98 -5.46 -5.36
CA TYR A 7 7.98 -4.44 -5.59
C TYR A 7 6.97 -4.84 -6.67
N PHE A 8 7.41 -5.53 -7.73
CA PHE A 8 6.47 -6.09 -8.71
C PHE A 8 5.56 -7.18 -8.11
N ALA A 9 6.10 -8.03 -7.23
CA ALA A 9 5.29 -9.00 -6.50
C ALA A 9 4.27 -8.31 -5.59
N LEU A 10 4.68 -7.28 -4.84
CA LEU A 10 3.76 -6.47 -4.03
C LEU A 10 2.67 -5.82 -4.88
N ALA A 11 3.04 -5.25 -6.03
CA ALA A 11 2.10 -4.64 -6.96
C ALA A 11 1.05 -5.64 -7.46
N GLY A 12 1.49 -6.84 -7.88
CA GLY A 12 0.61 -7.91 -8.33
C GLY A 12 -0.35 -8.36 -7.24
N VAL A 13 0.11 -8.50 -6.00
CA VAL A 13 -0.75 -8.91 -4.87
C VAL A 13 -1.78 -7.84 -4.52
N GLU A 14 -1.41 -6.55 -4.51
CA GLU A 14 -2.39 -5.47 -4.27
C GLU A 14 -3.45 -5.39 -5.37
N LEU A 15 -3.05 -5.62 -6.63
CA LEU A 15 -3.99 -5.68 -7.74
C LEU A 15 -4.93 -6.89 -7.63
N ALA A 16 -4.39 -8.08 -7.32
CA ALA A 16 -5.21 -9.26 -7.07
C ALA A 16 -6.19 -9.04 -5.92
N ARG A 17 -5.76 -8.36 -4.86
CA ARG A 17 -6.60 -8.00 -3.71
C ARG A 17 -7.74 -7.07 -4.10
N TYR A 18 -7.50 -6.07 -4.94
CA TYR A 18 -8.58 -5.23 -5.48
C TYR A 18 -9.66 -6.09 -6.15
N PHE A 19 -9.27 -6.95 -7.09
CA PHE A 19 -10.22 -7.82 -7.79
C PHE A 19 -10.92 -8.79 -6.84
N ALA A 20 -10.20 -9.35 -5.86
CA ALA A 20 -10.78 -10.24 -4.87
C ALA A 20 -11.86 -9.53 -4.04
N ILE A 21 -11.62 -8.30 -3.56
CA ILE A 21 -12.62 -7.52 -2.81
C ILE A 21 -13.84 -7.21 -3.68
N VAL A 22 -13.61 -6.70 -4.89
CA VAL A 22 -14.70 -6.33 -5.80
C VAL A 22 -15.55 -7.55 -6.19
N TYR A 23 -14.92 -8.70 -6.46
CA TYR A 23 -15.62 -9.92 -6.85
C TYR A 23 -16.30 -10.62 -5.67
N ALA A 24 -15.61 -10.75 -4.53
CA ALA A 24 -16.16 -11.44 -3.36
C ALA A 24 -17.29 -10.67 -2.69
N ALA A 25 -17.28 -9.34 -2.79
CA ALA A 25 -18.33 -8.53 -2.18
C ALA A 25 -19.56 -8.35 -3.10
N GLY A 26 -19.42 -8.56 -4.41
CA GLY A 26 -20.51 -8.47 -5.40
C GLY A 26 -21.83 -9.15 -4.97
N PRO A 27 -21.82 -10.41 -4.47
CA PRO A 27 -23.03 -11.09 -4.00
C PRO A 27 -23.74 -10.39 -2.84
N PHE A 28 -23.01 -9.68 -1.96
CA PHE A 28 -23.56 -9.05 -0.75
C PHE A 28 -24.19 -7.68 -1.00
N ILE A 29 -23.89 -7.06 -2.15
CA ILE A 29 -24.33 -5.72 -2.53
C ILE A 29 -25.12 -5.70 -3.84
N ALA A 30 -25.39 -6.86 -4.45
CA ALA A 30 -26.15 -7.01 -5.68
C ALA A 30 -27.57 -6.39 -5.59
N VAL A 31 -28.09 -6.22 -4.37
CA VAL A 31 -29.41 -5.63 -4.09
C VAL A 31 -29.38 -4.09 -4.13
N LEU A 32 -28.20 -3.47 -4.08
CA LEU A 32 -28.04 -2.01 -4.08
C LEU A 32 -27.62 -1.53 -5.47
N THR A 33 -28.41 -0.64 -6.08
CA THR A 33 -28.17 -0.07 -7.42
C THR A 33 -26.82 0.63 -7.56
N SER A 34 -26.24 1.14 -6.47
CA SER A 34 -24.90 1.76 -6.42
C SER A 34 -23.85 0.93 -5.69
N GLY A 35 -24.20 -0.27 -5.18
CA GLY A 35 -23.33 -1.08 -4.33
C GLY A 35 -21.97 -1.36 -4.99
N THR A 36 -21.97 -1.73 -6.26
CA THR A 36 -20.75 -2.04 -7.01
C THR A 36 -19.81 -0.84 -7.12
N GLN A 37 -20.33 0.37 -7.27
CA GLN A 37 -19.51 1.59 -7.33
C GLN A 37 -18.91 1.91 -5.96
N VAL A 38 -19.70 1.77 -4.89
CA VAL A 38 -19.23 1.97 -3.51
C VAL A 38 -18.09 1.00 -3.19
N ILE A 39 -18.21 -0.27 -3.55
CA ILE A 39 -17.15 -1.26 -3.28
C ILE A 39 -15.89 -0.98 -4.09
N ARG A 40 -16.01 -0.56 -5.35
CA ARG A 40 -14.85 -0.13 -6.13
C ARG A 40 -14.16 1.08 -5.51
N LEU A 41 -14.91 2.01 -4.94
CA LEU A 41 -14.38 3.17 -4.23
C LEU A 41 -13.66 2.75 -2.94
N VAL A 42 -14.27 1.86 -2.14
CA VAL A 42 -13.65 1.33 -0.91
C VAL A 42 -12.39 0.52 -1.22
N ALA A 43 -12.37 -0.23 -2.33
CA ALA A 43 -11.21 -1.01 -2.76
C ALA A 43 -10.18 -0.20 -3.56
N ALA A 44 -10.49 1.04 -3.97
CA ALA A 44 -9.62 1.87 -4.79
C ALA A 44 -8.20 2.08 -4.20
N PRO A 45 -8.01 2.22 -2.87
CA PRO A 45 -6.67 2.33 -2.28
C PRO A 45 -5.73 1.19 -2.67
N ASN A 46 -6.25 -0.02 -2.90
CA ASN A 46 -5.47 -1.18 -3.31
C ASN A 46 -4.87 -1.01 -4.71
N VAL A 47 -5.61 -0.38 -5.63
CA VAL A 47 -5.10 -0.04 -6.96
C VAL A 47 -3.99 1.02 -6.84
N VAL A 48 -4.19 2.01 -5.97
CA VAL A 48 -3.18 3.05 -5.72
C VAL A 48 -1.90 2.42 -5.15
N PHE A 49 -1.99 1.46 -4.22
CA PHE A 49 -0.81 0.73 -3.74
C PHE A 49 -0.16 -0.12 -4.82
N ALA A 50 -0.95 -0.80 -5.66
CA ALA A 50 -0.42 -1.58 -6.77
C ALA A 50 0.42 -0.70 -7.70
N VAL A 51 -0.10 0.47 -8.06
CA VAL A 51 0.60 1.45 -8.91
C VAL A 51 1.84 2.00 -8.21
N ALA A 52 1.76 2.35 -6.92
CA ALA A 52 2.89 2.86 -6.16
C ALA A 52 4.03 1.84 -6.06
N PHE A 53 3.71 0.56 -5.83
CA PHE A 53 4.69 -0.53 -5.85
C PHE A 53 5.24 -0.77 -7.25
N PHE A 54 4.41 -0.72 -8.29
CA PHE A 54 4.87 -0.87 -9.67
C PHE A 54 5.92 0.20 -10.01
N PHE A 55 5.66 1.47 -9.70
CA PHE A 55 6.62 2.56 -9.95
C PHE A 55 7.90 2.40 -9.14
N LEU A 56 7.82 1.98 -7.87
CA LEU A 56 9.00 1.63 -7.07
C LEU A 56 9.80 0.45 -7.64
N GLY A 57 9.14 -0.46 -8.37
CA GLY A 57 9.78 -1.53 -9.13
C GLY A 57 10.42 -1.05 -10.44
N VAL A 58 9.86 -0.05 -11.10
CA VAL A 58 10.43 0.51 -12.34
C VAL A 58 11.68 1.34 -12.04
N ASP A 59 11.56 2.34 -11.15
CA ASP A 59 12.64 3.24 -10.81
C ASP A 59 12.57 3.63 -9.33
N ARG A 60 13.35 2.91 -8.53
CA ARG A 60 13.32 3.05 -7.09
C ARG A 60 13.75 4.45 -6.62
N GLU A 61 14.74 5.05 -7.27
CA GLU A 61 15.33 6.33 -6.84
C GLU A 61 14.36 7.47 -7.15
N ARG A 62 13.83 7.49 -8.38
CA ARG A 62 12.86 8.50 -8.80
C ARG A 62 11.59 8.50 -7.96
N TYR A 63 11.12 7.33 -7.55
CA TYR A 63 9.86 7.17 -6.80
C TYR A 63 10.04 6.98 -5.29
N ALA A 64 11.26 7.14 -4.76
CA ALA A 64 11.54 6.96 -3.33
C ALA A 64 10.72 7.89 -2.43
N ALA A 65 10.39 9.09 -2.92
CA ALA A 65 9.59 10.10 -2.21
C ALA A 65 8.19 9.61 -1.83
N TYR A 66 7.63 8.62 -2.53
CA TYR A 66 6.30 8.08 -2.26
C TYR A 66 6.28 7.00 -1.17
N ARG A 67 7.45 6.50 -0.74
CA ARG A 67 7.54 5.44 0.28
C ARG A 67 6.91 5.80 1.62
N PRO A 68 7.10 7.01 2.19
CA PRO A 68 6.48 7.37 3.46
C PRO A 68 4.95 7.34 3.37
N LEU A 69 4.40 7.77 2.22
CA LEU A 69 2.96 7.72 1.98
C LEU A 69 2.44 6.29 2.01
N ILE A 70 3.12 5.36 1.31
CA ILE A 70 2.77 3.93 1.35
C ILE A 70 2.78 3.39 2.78
N VAL A 71 3.81 3.72 3.56
CA VAL A 71 3.93 3.28 4.97
C VAL A 71 2.78 3.82 5.80
N VAL A 72 2.46 5.11 5.71
CA VAL A 72 1.35 5.73 6.45
C VAL A 72 0.04 5.05 6.10
N CYS A 73 -0.23 4.83 4.82
CA CYS A 73 -1.47 4.19 4.41
C CYS A 73 -1.56 2.72 4.87
N LYS A 74 -0.44 1.97 4.87
CA LYS A 74 -0.40 0.62 5.46
C LYS A 74 -0.60 0.63 6.97
N ALA A 75 -0.06 1.63 7.67
CA ALA A 75 -0.29 1.81 9.10
C ALA A 75 -1.77 2.07 9.40
N VAL A 76 -2.45 2.89 8.59
CA VAL A 76 -3.90 3.10 8.69
C VAL A 76 -4.66 1.79 8.48
N ALA A 77 -4.30 1.00 7.45
CA ALA A 77 -4.95 -0.30 7.20
C ALA A 77 -4.76 -1.29 8.35
N LEU A 78 -3.55 -1.34 8.94
CA LEU A 78 -3.26 -2.14 10.13
C LEU A 78 -4.08 -1.67 11.34
N PHE A 79 -4.15 -0.37 11.56
CA PHE A 79 -4.93 0.21 12.65
C PHE A 79 -6.42 -0.11 12.51
N SER A 80 -6.98 0.00 11.30
CA SER A 80 -8.35 -0.43 11.01
C SER A 80 -8.57 -1.92 11.29
N SER A 81 -7.58 -2.77 10.98
CA SER A 81 -7.64 -4.21 11.27
C SER A 81 -7.64 -4.49 12.79
N VAL A 82 -6.86 -3.74 13.57
CA VAL A 82 -6.84 -3.84 15.05
C VAL A 82 -8.20 -3.43 15.63
N ILE A 83 -8.84 -2.39 15.10
CA ILE A 83 -10.19 -1.98 15.52
C ILE A 83 -11.24 -3.05 15.15
N ALA A 84 -11.09 -3.70 14.01
CA ALA A 84 -11.99 -4.78 13.59
C ALA A 84 -11.82 -6.07 14.40
N LEU A 85 -10.63 -6.30 14.97
CA LEU A 85 -10.24 -7.54 15.63
C LEU A 85 -11.17 -7.99 16.77
N PRO A 86 -11.61 -7.14 17.72
CA PRO A 86 -12.49 -7.55 18.81
C PRO A 86 -13.80 -8.14 18.31
N ARG A 87 -14.40 -7.53 17.28
CA ARG A 87 -15.63 -8.04 16.66
C ARG A 87 -15.41 -9.41 16.00
N LEU A 88 -14.20 -9.67 15.50
CA LEU A 88 -13.82 -10.96 14.91
C LEU A 88 -13.67 -12.09 15.94
N PHE A 89 -13.50 -11.76 17.22
CA PHE A 89 -13.45 -12.71 18.33
C PHE A 89 -14.77 -12.78 19.12
N GLY A 90 -15.87 -12.26 18.56
CA GLY A 90 -17.18 -12.28 19.20
C GLY A 90 -17.35 -11.29 20.35
N LEU A 91 -16.37 -10.39 20.57
CA LEU A 91 -16.49 -9.29 21.53
C LEU A 91 -17.41 -8.22 20.92
N GLY A 92 -18.72 -8.45 21.00
CA GLY A 92 -19.73 -7.58 20.38
C GLY A 92 -21.08 -8.23 20.06
N GLY A 93 -21.32 -9.50 20.44
CA GLY A 93 -22.64 -10.12 20.43
C GLY A 93 -23.11 -10.74 19.10
N SER A 94 -22.34 -10.59 18.02
CA SER A 94 -22.58 -11.30 16.76
C SER A 94 -21.36 -12.15 16.42
N GLU A 95 -21.54 -13.47 16.29
CA GLU A 95 -20.45 -14.34 15.86
C GLU A 95 -20.10 -14.05 14.39
N PRO A 96 -18.87 -13.62 14.10
CA PRO A 96 -18.41 -13.41 12.74
C PRO A 96 -18.26 -14.78 12.04
N SER A 97 -18.45 -14.80 10.72
CA SER A 97 -18.15 -16.02 9.97
C SER A 97 -16.65 -16.32 10.06
N LYS A 98 -16.29 -17.57 10.40
CA LYS A 98 -14.88 -18.03 10.49
C LYS A 98 -14.04 -17.64 9.25
N PRO A 99 -14.56 -17.73 8.00
CA PRO A 99 -13.85 -17.27 6.82
C PRO A 99 -13.51 -15.78 6.83
N ALA A 100 -14.41 -14.92 7.33
CA ALA A 100 -14.18 -13.48 7.41
C ALA A 100 -13.07 -13.16 8.44
N ALA A 101 -13.05 -13.85 9.58
CA ALA A 101 -11.98 -13.69 10.57
C ALA A 101 -10.60 -14.06 9.98
N TYR A 102 -10.48 -15.19 9.29
CA TYR A 102 -9.24 -15.57 8.62
C TYR A 102 -8.83 -14.58 7.52
N ALA A 103 -9.79 -14.06 6.75
CA ALA A 103 -9.51 -13.07 5.72
C ALA A 103 -8.95 -11.77 6.31
N VAL A 104 -9.53 -11.25 7.39
CA VAL A 104 -9.02 -10.02 8.02
C VAL A 104 -7.63 -10.25 8.63
N LEU A 105 -7.39 -11.40 9.28
CA LEU A 105 -6.06 -11.74 9.78
C LEU A 105 -5.02 -11.82 8.66
N ALA A 106 -5.37 -12.45 7.53
CA ALA A 106 -4.49 -12.54 6.37
C ALA A 106 -4.20 -11.16 5.76
N ILE A 107 -5.21 -10.28 5.71
CA ILE A 107 -5.05 -8.89 5.23
C ILE A 107 -4.09 -8.13 6.14
N ALA A 108 -4.31 -8.18 7.45
CA ALA A 108 -3.48 -7.52 8.44
C ALA A 108 -2.03 -8.03 8.39
N ALA A 109 -1.84 -9.35 8.33
CA ALA A 109 -0.50 -9.94 8.20
C ALA A 109 0.22 -9.44 6.94
N TRP A 110 -0.48 -9.38 5.80
CA TRP A 110 0.11 -8.86 4.58
C TRP A 110 0.42 -7.35 4.64
N ASP A 111 -0.44 -6.55 5.27
CA ASP A 111 -0.18 -5.12 5.42
C ASP A 111 1.04 -4.87 6.31
N ALA A 112 1.25 -5.70 7.33
CA ALA A 112 2.45 -5.68 8.15
C ALA A 112 3.70 -6.09 7.35
N ILE A 113 3.62 -7.18 6.57
CA ILE A 113 4.72 -7.65 5.73
C ILE A 113 5.11 -6.61 4.68
N SER A 114 4.13 -6.06 3.96
CA SER A 114 4.37 -5.06 2.91
C SER A 114 4.93 -3.76 3.48
N ALA A 115 4.42 -3.28 4.63
CA ALA A 115 4.99 -2.14 5.34
C ALA A 115 6.45 -2.40 5.78
N ALA A 116 6.73 -3.57 6.35
CA ALA A 116 8.06 -3.96 6.77
C ALA A 116 9.04 -4.02 5.57
N ILE A 117 8.62 -4.56 4.43
CA ILE A 117 9.45 -4.59 3.21
C ILE A 117 9.80 -3.16 2.77
N VAL A 118 8.85 -2.22 2.80
CA VAL A 118 9.11 -0.81 2.44
C VAL A 118 10.06 -0.15 3.43
N LEU A 119 9.82 -0.32 4.72
CA LEU A 119 10.62 0.28 5.80
C LEU A 119 12.06 -0.23 5.81
N LEU A 120 12.25 -1.55 5.72
CA LEU A 120 13.56 -2.20 5.70
C LEU A 120 14.32 -1.99 4.38
N SER A 121 13.62 -1.51 3.34
CA SER A 121 14.25 -1.15 2.07
C SER A 121 14.65 0.33 2.01
N ARG A 122 14.64 1.09 3.11
CA ARG A 122 15.29 2.42 3.15
C ARG A 122 16.79 2.25 2.96
N GLU A 123 17.31 2.74 1.85
CA GLU A 123 18.71 3.19 1.79
C GLU A 123 18.68 4.67 2.18
N GLU A 124 19.68 5.11 2.94
CA GLU A 124 19.87 6.52 3.26
C GLU A 124 19.86 7.34 1.96
N PRO A 125 19.17 8.49 1.93
CA PRO A 125 19.25 9.36 0.77
C PRO A 125 20.72 9.68 0.51
N PRO A 126 21.22 9.63 -0.73
CA PRO A 126 22.52 10.22 -1.02
C PRO A 126 22.39 11.68 -0.59
N VAL A 127 23.13 12.04 0.47
CA VAL A 127 23.33 13.43 0.87
C VAL A 127 23.58 14.18 -0.43
N ALA A 128 22.75 15.20 -0.70
CA ALA A 128 22.84 16.00 -1.90
C ALA A 128 24.24 16.65 -2.00
N ARG A 129 25.23 15.91 -2.48
CA ARG A 129 26.62 16.32 -2.71
C ARG A 129 26.77 16.98 -4.07
N GLY A 130 25.77 17.74 -4.53
CA GLY A 130 25.72 18.23 -5.90
C GLY A 130 25.26 19.66 -6.09
N LEU A 131 25.03 20.43 -5.02
CA LEU A 131 24.56 21.82 -5.14
C LEU A 131 25.47 22.86 -4.43
N ALA A 132 26.65 22.46 -3.96
CA ALA A 132 27.58 23.37 -3.26
C ALA A 132 28.85 23.73 -4.05
N ASP A 133 29.10 23.10 -5.21
CA ASP A 133 30.31 23.36 -6.02
C ASP A 133 30.00 24.14 -7.32
N GLY A 134 28.88 24.85 -7.35
CA GLY A 134 28.68 25.91 -8.33
C GLY A 134 29.51 27.12 -7.92
N GLU A 135 30.82 27.09 -8.18
CA GLU A 135 31.62 28.30 -8.20
C GLU A 135 30.89 29.33 -9.09
N PRO A 136 30.64 30.56 -8.61
CA PRO A 136 30.07 31.58 -9.46
C PRO A 136 31.08 31.87 -10.58
N GLU A 137 30.70 31.54 -11.81
CA GLU A 137 31.40 31.91 -13.03
C GLU A 137 31.70 33.41 -12.96
N ARG A 138 32.98 33.75 -12.74
CA ARG A 138 33.44 35.14 -12.74
C ARG A 138 33.34 35.61 -14.18
N VAL A 139 32.30 36.38 -14.47
CA VAL A 139 32.20 37.14 -15.70
C VAL A 139 33.29 38.22 -15.66
N GLU A 140 34.39 38.00 -16.38
CA GLU A 140 35.35 39.05 -16.69
C GLU A 140 34.66 40.03 -17.65
N LEU A 141 34.44 41.25 -17.17
CA LEU A 141 33.99 42.36 -17.99
C LEU A 141 35.23 42.97 -18.64
N GLU A 142 35.44 42.69 -19.93
CA GLU A 142 36.30 43.49 -20.82
C GLU A 142 35.52 44.66 -21.43
#